data_AF-A0A812KLC4-F1
#
_entry.id   AF-A0A812KLC4-F1
#
_cell.length_a   1.000
_cell.length_b   1.000
_cell.length_c   1.000
_cell.angle_alpha   90.00
_cell.angle_beta   90.00
_cell.angle_gamma   90.00
#
_symmetry.space_group_name_H-M   'P 1'
#
loop_
_entity.id
_entity.type
_entity.pdbx_description
1 polymer ?
#
loop_
_entity_poly.entity_id
_entity_poly.type
_entity_poly.pdbx_seq_one_letter_code
_entity_poly.pdbx_strand_id
1 'polypeptide(L)'
;MRPEERVTLRAVREEMRLRKKGIARFNKRWRSWAQNRVRQFRLPLPVTLTSDTALMDATYITACVQKAAALRKHDVKLWFGYSKRILELRGELQPDQLGYIMWGYGHSGASSFLDASFYREMLPTIKEQVPNFQSHALMSMMLGCHEFVRAQGSS
;
A
#
# COMPACT_ATOMS: atom_id res chain seq x y z
N MET A 1 -30.60 4.03 13.27
CA MET A 1 -29.18 4.02 12.86
C MET A 1 -28.79 2.60 12.53
N ARG A 2 -28.37 2.36 11.29
CA ARG A 2 -27.99 1.04 10.78
C ARG A 2 -26.71 0.53 11.45
N PRO A 3 -26.50 -0.79 11.56
CA PRO A 3 -25.29 -1.34 12.18
C PRO A 3 -23.98 -0.81 11.56
N GLU A 4 -23.94 -0.67 10.24
CA GLU A 4 -22.81 -0.14 9.48
C GLU A 4 -22.47 1.31 9.85
N GLU A 5 -23.49 2.18 9.92
CA GLU A 5 -23.34 3.58 10.33
C GLU A 5 -22.76 3.69 11.74
N ARG A 6 -23.16 2.77 12.64
CA ARG A 6 -22.67 2.72 14.02
C ARG A 6 -21.19 2.35 14.07
N VAL A 7 -20.74 1.40 13.24
CA VAL A 7 -19.33 1.01 13.11
C VAL A 7 -18.51 2.18 12.55
N THR A 8 -18.97 2.83 11.48
CA THR A 8 -18.31 3.98 10.87
C THR A 8 -18.16 5.13 11.86
N LEU A 9 -19.23 5.50 12.59
CA LEU A 9 -19.18 6.56 13.60
C LEU A 9 -18.26 6.23 14.79
N ARG A 10 -18.10 4.95 15.10
CA ARG A 10 -17.16 4.51 16.13
C ARG A 10 -15.72 4.67 15.64
N ALA A 11 -15.43 4.30 14.40
CA ALA A 11 -14.13 4.48 13.77
C ALA A 11 -13.73 5.96 13.71
N VAL A 12 -14.65 6.83 13.27
CA VAL A 12 -14.45 8.30 13.23
C VAL A 12 -14.17 8.88 14.61
N ARG A 13 -14.94 8.47 15.64
CA ARG A 13 -14.71 8.92 17.02
C ARG A 13 -13.36 8.48 17.57
N GLU A 14 -12.95 7.25 17.30
CA GLU A 14 -11.64 6.76 17.74
C GLU A 14 -10.51 7.49 17.01
N GLU A 15 -10.66 7.78 15.71
CA GLU A 15 -9.70 8.58 14.96
C GLU A 15 -9.55 10.01 15.51
N MET A 16 -10.67 10.67 15.84
CA MET A 16 -10.69 11.98 16.50
C MET A 16 -9.96 11.95 17.86
N ARG A 17 -10.17 10.90 18.65
CA ARG A 17 -9.51 10.70 19.94
C ARG A 17 -8.02 10.48 19.79
N LEU A 18 -7.60 9.65 18.83
CA LEU A 18 -6.19 9.45 18.47
C LEU A 18 -5.55 10.74 17.97
N ARG A 19 -6.28 11.57 17.22
CA ARG A 19 -5.84 12.88 16.75
C ARG A 19 -5.56 13.84 17.90
N LYS A 20 -6.50 13.98 18.83
CA LYS A 20 -6.32 14.81 20.03
C LYS A 20 -5.14 14.31 20.86
N LYS A 21 -5.01 13.00 21.10
CA LYS A 21 -3.87 12.44 21.86
C LYS A 21 -2.52 12.64 21.16
N GLY A 22 -2.44 12.39 19.85
CA GLY A 22 -1.18 12.47 19.09
C GLY A 22 -0.65 13.89 18.98
N ILE A 23 -1.53 14.86 18.69
CA ILE A 23 -1.18 16.28 18.57
C ILE A 23 -0.80 16.85 19.95
N ALA A 24 -1.59 16.57 20.99
CA ALA A 24 -1.40 17.19 22.31
C ALA A 24 -0.24 16.60 23.13
N ARG A 25 0.04 15.28 23.05
CA ARG A 25 1.07 14.66 23.92
C ARG A 25 2.47 14.56 23.31
N PHE A 26 2.58 14.40 22.00
CA PHE A 26 3.85 13.92 21.42
C PHE A 26 4.47 14.89 20.43
N ASN A 27 3.79 15.97 20.05
CA ASN A 27 4.19 16.86 18.95
C ASN A 27 4.61 16.09 17.67
N LYS A 28 4.13 14.85 17.54
CA LYS A 28 4.44 13.94 16.43
C LYS A 28 3.43 14.24 15.33
N ARG A 29 3.91 14.30 14.08
CA ARG A 29 3.05 14.41 12.89
C ARG A 29 1.92 13.38 12.99
N TRP A 30 0.68 13.86 13.11
CA TRP A 30 -0.50 13.02 13.23
C TRP A 30 -0.60 12.06 12.04
N ARG A 31 -1.00 10.82 12.31
CA ARG A 31 -1.19 9.78 11.31
C ARG A 31 -2.54 9.12 11.55
N SER A 32 -3.27 8.86 10.46
CA SER A 32 -4.57 8.20 10.54
C SER A 32 -4.46 6.79 11.09
N TRP A 33 -5.57 6.24 11.56
CA TRP A 33 -5.62 4.86 12.05
C TRP A 33 -5.14 3.86 11.00
N ALA A 34 -5.52 4.07 9.74
CA ALA A 34 -5.04 3.29 8.59
C ALA A 34 -3.51 3.34 8.46
N GLN A 35 -2.92 4.53 8.51
CA GLN A 35 -1.46 4.72 8.41
C GLN A 35 -0.70 4.03 9.55
N ASN A 36 -1.26 4.01 10.76
CA ASN A 36 -0.66 3.30 11.89
C ASN A 36 -0.77 1.78 11.74
N ARG A 37 -1.92 1.27 11.28
CA ARG A 37 -2.13 -0.18 11.06
C ARG A 37 -1.25 -0.73 9.94
N VAL A 38 -1.21 -0.08 8.78
CA VAL A 38 -0.36 -0.52 7.64
C VAL A 38 1.12 -0.61 8.04
N ARG A 39 1.60 0.28 8.92
CA ARG A 39 2.97 0.24 9.44
C ARG A 39 3.25 -0.93 10.39
N GLN A 40 2.23 -1.43 11.10
CA GLN A 40 2.37 -2.62 11.95
C GLN A 40 2.52 -3.89 11.11
N PHE A 41 1.92 -3.94 9.93
CA PHE A 41 1.91 -5.12 9.07
C PHE A 41 2.98 -5.09 7.95
N ARG A 42 4.15 -4.53 8.24
CA ARG A 42 5.29 -4.65 7.32
C ARG A 42 5.86 -6.06 7.39
N LEU A 43 6.18 -6.65 6.23
CA LEU A 43 6.88 -7.93 6.20
C LEU A 43 8.24 -7.74 6.91
N PRO A 44 8.55 -8.49 7.98
CA PRO A 44 9.81 -8.36 8.72
C PRO A 44 10.95 -9.06 7.99
N LEU A 45 11.06 -8.86 6.67
CA LEU A 45 12.06 -9.50 5.83
C LEU A 45 13.23 -8.53 5.58
N PRO A 46 14.47 -8.91 5.91
CA PRO A 46 15.64 -8.12 5.52
C PRO A 46 15.81 -8.22 3.99
N VAL A 47 15.47 -7.14 3.28
CA VAL A 47 15.60 -7.07 1.82
C VAL A 47 16.59 -6.01 1.38
N THR A 48 17.35 -6.31 0.33
CA THR A 48 18.20 -5.35 -0.36
C THR A 48 17.49 -4.91 -1.63
N LEU A 49 17.31 -3.59 -1.80
CA LEU A 49 16.71 -3.03 -3.01
C LEU A 49 17.70 -3.19 -4.16
N THR A 50 17.27 -3.84 -5.23
CA THR A 50 18.06 -4.04 -6.45
C THR A 50 17.15 -3.93 -7.66
N SER A 51 17.70 -3.46 -8.79
CA SER A 51 16.99 -3.38 -10.06
C SER A 51 17.00 -4.70 -10.83
N ASP A 52 17.81 -5.67 -10.40
CA ASP A 52 17.77 -7.04 -10.92
C ASP A 52 16.69 -7.83 -10.18
N THR A 53 15.56 -8.04 -10.86
CA THR A 53 14.35 -8.65 -10.30
C THR A 53 14.18 -10.11 -10.67
N ALA A 54 15.05 -10.68 -11.52
CA ALA A 54 14.85 -11.98 -12.13
C ALA A 54 14.70 -13.12 -11.11
N LEU A 55 15.40 -13.02 -9.97
CA LEU A 55 15.42 -14.03 -8.92
C LEU A 55 14.48 -13.71 -7.74
N MET A 56 13.71 -12.62 -7.81
CA MET A 56 12.81 -12.26 -6.71
C MET A 56 11.55 -13.12 -6.77
N ASP A 57 11.17 -13.72 -5.65
CA ASP A 57 9.87 -14.37 -5.49
C ASP A 57 8.78 -13.35 -5.07
N ALA A 58 7.53 -13.81 -4.97
CA ALA A 58 6.37 -13.00 -4.59
C ALA A 58 6.55 -12.30 -3.22
N THR A 59 7.20 -12.96 -2.27
CA THR A 59 7.40 -12.44 -0.91
C THR A 59 8.48 -11.36 -0.89
N TYR A 60 9.61 -11.65 -1.54
CA TYR A 60 10.76 -10.78 -1.60
C TYR A 60 10.46 -9.51 -2.40
N ILE A 61 9.79 -9.63 -3.55
CA ILE A 61 9.40 -8.46 -4.35
C ILE A 61 8.42 -7.56 -3.59
N THR A 62 7.48 -8.15 -2.85
CA THR A 62 6.53 -7.41 -2.00
C THR A 62 7.26 -6.64 -0.90
N ALA A 63 8.20 -7.28 -0.21
CA ALA A 63 9.00 -6.64 0.82
C ALA A 63 9.91 -5.54 0.24
N CYS A 64 10.47 -5.76 -0.95
CA CYS A 64 11.23 -4.75 -1.71
C CYS A 64 10.38 -3.52 -2.04
N VAL A 65 9.15 -3.72 -2.54
CA VAL A 65 8.19 -2.63 -2.80
C VAL A 65 7.86 -1.87 -1.52
N GLN A 66 7.56 -2.57 -0.42
CA GLN A 66 7.28 -1.94 0.87
C GLN A 66 8.47 -1.11 1.36
N LYS A 67 9.70 -1.64 1.25
CA LYS A 67 10.92 -0.94 1.66
C LYS A 67 11.20 0.27 0.77
N ALA A 68 11.09 0.12 -0.56
CA ALA A 68 11.28 1.21 -1.51
C ALA A 68 10.29 2.36 -1.26
N ALA A 69 9.02 2.05 -1.05
CA ALA A 69 7.98 3.03 -0.72
C ALA A 69 8.23 3.70 0.64
N ALA A 70 8.59 2.93 1.66
CA ALA A 70 8.90 3.46 2.99
C ALA A 70 10.10 4.42 2.98
N LEU A 71 11.09 4.16 2.12
CA LEU A 71 12.26 5.00 1.90
C LEU A 71 12.03 6.13 0.89
N ARG A 72 10.83 6.26 0.31
CA ARG A 72 10.50 7.24 -0.73
C ARG A 72 11.50 7.22 -1.89
N LYS A 73 11.84 6.03 -2.37
CA LYS A 73 12.68 5.89 -3.56
C LYS A 73 11.85 6.31 -4.79
N HIS A 74 12.40 7.22 -5.58
CA HIS A 74 11.79 7.73 -6.81
C HIS A 74 12.57 7.26 -8.07
N ASP A 75 13.27 6.13 -7.96
CA ASP A 75 14.04 5.55 -9.07
C ASP A 75 13.09 4.83 -10.04
N VAL A 76 12.89 5.42 -11.22
CA VAL A 76 11.97 4.91 -12.25
C VAL A 76 12.40 3.52 -12.75
N LYS A 77 13.71 3.30 -12.94
CA LYS A 77 14.22 2.01 -13.46
C LYS A 77 13.94 0.88 -12.46
N LEU A 78 14.12 1.16 -11.17
CA LEU A 78 13.78 0.24 -10.09
C LEU A 78 12.28 -0.12 -10.11
N TRP A 79 11.40 0.88 -10.11
CA TRP A 79 9.96 0.67 -10.07
C TRP A 79 9.43 -0.05 -11.32
N PHE A 80 9.98 0.25 -12.49
CA PHE A 80 9.63 -0.44 -13.73
C PHE A 80 10.06 -1.91 -13.72
N GLY A 81 11.27 -2.20 -13.21
CA GLY A 81 11.73 -3.58 -13.01
C GLY A 81 10.82 -4.36 -12.05
N TYR A 82 10.39 -3.71 -10.96
CA TYR A 82 9.43 -4.28 -10.02
C TYR A 82 8.08 -4.56 -10.68
N SER A 83 7.57 -3.63 -11.48
CA SER A 83 6.29 -3.79 -12.17
C SER A 83 6.27 -5.02 -13.09
N LYS A 84 7.32 -5.19 -13.90
CA LYS A 84 7.46 -6.36 -14.77
C LYS A 84 7.46 -7.66 -13.98
N ARG A 85 8.30 -7.73 -12.93
CA ARG A 85 8.40 -8.94 -12.12
C ARG A 85 7.10 -9.27 -11.38
N ILE A 86 6.40 -8.26 -10.90
CA ILE A 86 5.10 -8.44 -10.24
C ILE A 86 4.05 -8.98 -11.22
N LEU A 87 4.05 -8.50 -12.46
CA LEU A 87 3.14 -9.01 -13.49
C LEU A 87 3.44 -10.46 -13.85
N GLU A 88 4.71 -10.86 -13.91
CA GLU A 88 5.12 -12.27 -14.10
C GLU A 88 4.59 -13.15 -12.97
N LEU A 89 4.73 -12.69 -11.73
CA LEU A 89 4.36 -13.44 -10.52
C LEU A 89 2.88 -13.29 -10.12
N ARG A 90 2.05 -12.60 -10.90
CA ARG A 90 0.72 -12.18 -10.47
C ARG A 90 -0.19 -13.32 -10.02
N GLY A 91 -0.02 -14.52 -10.59
CA GLY A 91 -0.79 -15.72 -10.21
C GLY A 91 -0.36 -16.34 -8.88
N GLU A 92 0.81 -15.99 -8.36
CA GLU A 92 1.37 -16.51 -7.11
C GLU A 92 1.13 -15.54 -5.93
N LEU A 93 0.77 -14.29 -6.22
CA LEU A 93 0.60 -13.24 -5.23
C LEU A 93 -0.60 -13.52 -4.32
N GLN A 94 -0.32 -13.55 -3.03
CA GLN A 94 -1.35 -13.67 -2.01
C GLN A 94 -2.12 -12.34 -1.85
N PRO A 95 -3.39 -12.36 -1.40
CA PRO A 95 -4.19 -11.16 -1.15
C PRO A 95 -3.48 -10.08 -0.34
N ASP A 96 -2.75 -10.47 0.70
CA ASP A 96 -2.01 -9.54 1.56
C ASP A 96 -0.85 -8.87 0.81
N GLN A 97 -0.14 -9.63 -0.03
CA GLN A 97 0.94 -9.12 -0.88
C GLN A 97 0.41 -8.13 -1.91
N LEU A 98 -0.73 -8.44 -2.55
CA LEU A 98 -1.41 -7.51 -3.47
C LEU A 98 -1.74 -6.19 -2.77
N GLY A 99 -2.32 -6.24 -1.57
CA GLY A 99 -2.62 -5.05 -0.78
C GLY A 99 -1.38 -4.19 -0.48
N TYR A 100 -0.25 -4.83 -0.13
CA TYR A 100 0.99 -4.12 0.15
C TYR A 100 1.69 -3.56 -1.09
N ILE A 101 1.64 -4.29 -2.21
CA ILE A 101 2.16 -3.82 -3.49
C ILE A 101 1.41 -2.55 -3.91
N MET A 102 0.08 -2.59 -3.90
CA MET A 102 -0.77 -1.45 -4.26
C MET A 102 -0.55 -0.25 -3.33
N TRP A 103 -0.39 -0.51 -2.03
CA TRP A 103 0.03 0.53 -1.08
C TRP A 103 1.39 1.12 -1.45
N GLY A 104 2.39 0.30 -1.76
CA GLY A 104 3.74 0.75 -2.08
C GLY A 104 3.80 1.67 -3.30
N TYR A 105 3.05 1.34 -4.35
CA TYR A 105 2.95 2.17 -5.56
C TYR A 105 2.20 3.49 -5.32
N GLY A 106 1.09 3.45 -4.57
CA GLY A 106 0.37 4.68 -4.20
C GLY A 106 1.18 5.58 -3.26
N HIS A 107 1.91 4.99 -2.30
CA HIS A 107 2.65 5.74 -1.27
C HIS A 107 3.96 6.34 -1.75
N SER A 108 4.67 5.67 -2.67
CA SER A 108 5.92 6.18 -3.26
C SER A 108 5.69 7.32 -4.26
N GLY A 109 4.43 7.57 -4.64
CA GLY A 109 4.12 8.37 -5.82
C GLY A 109 4.60 7.69 -7.10
N ALA A 110 5.02 6.42 -7.07
CA ALA A 110 5.42 5.71 -8.28
C ALA A 110 4.26 5.54 -9.26
N SER A 111 3.04 5.73 -8.81
CA SER A 111 1.87 5.94 -9.66
C SER A 111 2.00 7.10 -10.67
N SER A 112 2.85 8.11 -10.45
CA SER A 112 3.19 9.12 -11.47
C SER A 112 4.27 8.64 -12.44
N PHE A 113 5.03 7.60 -12.08
CA PHE A 113 6.07 6.96 -12.90
C PHE A 113 5.56 5.69 -13.60
N LEU A 114 4.38 5.21 -13.22
CA LEU A 114 3.83 3.95 -13.67
C LEU A 114 3.11 4.11 -15.00
N ASP A 115 3.46 3.20 -15.89
CA ASP A 115 2.72 2.89 -17.09
C ASP A 115 1.30 2.45 -16.72
N ALA A 116 0.29 3.06 -17.36
CA ALA A 116 -1.11 2.68 -17.20
C ALA A 116 -1.35 1.18 -17.50
N SER A 117 -0.44 0.54 -18.24
CA SER A 117 -0.42 -0.91 -18.48
C SER A 117 -0.37 -1.73 -17.19
N PHE A 118 0.45 -1.36 -16.21
CA PHE A 118 0.62 -2.14 -14.97
C PHE A 118 -0.70 -2.27 -14.21
N TYR A 119 -1.39 -1.15 -14.00
CA TYR A 119 -2.69 -1.17 -13.33
C TYR A 119 -3.75 -1.89 -14.16
N ARG A 120 -3.75 -1.69 -15.49
CA ARG A 120 -4.68 -2.37 -16.39
C ARG A 120 -4.57 -3.89 -16.28
N GLU A 121 -3.36 -4.42 -16.15
CA GLU A 121 -3.10 -5.85 -16.05
C GLU A 121 -3.26 -6.40 -14.62
N MET A 122 -2.92 -5.63 -13.59
CA MET A 122 -3.04 -6.07 -12.19
C MET A 122 -4.46 -6.02 -11.63
N LEU A 123 -5.28 -5.03 -12.05
CA LEU A 123 -6.62 -4.82 -11.50
C LEU A 123 -7.56 -6.04 -11.66
N PRO A 124 -7.58 -6.78 -12.78
CA PRO A 124 -8.36 -8.01 -12.89
C PRO A 124 -7.99 -9.04 -11.82
N THR A 125 -6.69 -9.29 -11.62
CA THR A 125 -6.17 -10.21 -10.60
C THR A 125 -6.60 -9.79 -9.19
N ILE A 126 -6.49 -8.50 -8.89
CA ILE A 126 -6.92 -7.94 -7.60
C ILE A 126 -8.42 -8.15 -7.43
N LYS A 127 -9.23 -7.80 -8.45
CA LYS A 127 -10.69 -7.90 -8.42
C LYS A 127 -11.16 -9.31 -8.10
N GLU A 128 -10.55 -10.32 -8.70
CA GLU A 128 -10.85 -11.73 -8.43
C GLU A 128 -10.52 -12.15 -6.99
N GLN A 129 -9.45 -11.57 -6.42
CA GLN A 129 -8.99 -11.89 -5.08
C GLN A 129 -9.64 -11.05 -3.97
N VAL A 130 -10.34 -9.95 -4.29
CA VAL A 130 -10.96 -9.04 -3.28
C VAL A 130 -11.70 -9.77 -2.15
N PRO A 131 -12.55 -10.80 -2.43
CA PRO A 131 -13.26 -11.52 -1.37
C PRO A 131 -12.34 -12.20 -0.34
N ASN A 132 -11.12 -12.53 -0.75
CA ASN A 132 -10.12 -13.22 0.07
C ASN A 132 -9.20 -12.25 0.84
N PHE A 133 -9.35 -10.94 0.63
CA PHE A 133 -8.49 -9.97 1.30
C PHE A 133 -8.81 -9.90 2.78
N GLN A 134 -7.77 -10.01 3.59
CA GLN A 134 -7.87 -9.67 4.99
C GLN A 134 -8.05 -8.16 5.17
N SER A 135 -8.63 -7.77 6.29
CA SER A 135 -8.92 -6.36 6.61
C SER A 135 -7.70 -5.44 6.45
N HIS A 136 -6.49 -5.91 6.78
CA HIS A 136 -5.28 -5.11 6.68
C HIS A 136 -4.82 -4.92 5.22
N ALA A 137 -5.01 -5.90 4.34
CA ALA A 137 -4.70 -5.82 2.92
C ALA A 137 -5.64 -4.82 2.21
N LEU A 138 -6.94 -4.87 2.53
CA LEU A 138 -7.91 -3.88 2.04
C LEU A 138 -7.55 -2.47 2.50
N MET A 139 -7.20 -2.30 3.77
CA MET A 139 -6.81 -0.99 4.32
C MET A 139 -5.53 -0.44 3.67
N SER A 140 -4.53 -1.29 3.43
CA SER A 140 -3.31 -0.95 2.69
C SER A 140 -3.65 -0.46 1.28
N MET A 141 -4.47 -1.23 0.56
CA MET A 141 -4.88 -0.90 -0.81
C MET A 141 -5.67 0.41 -0.87
N MET A 142 -6.68 0.60 0.01
CA MET A 142 -7.45 1.84 0.08
C MET A 142 -6.58 3.05 0.38
N LEU A 143 -5.60 2.91 1.29
CA LEU A 143 -4.67 3.98 1.59
C LEU A 143 -3.77 4.30 0.38
N GLY A 144 -3.29 3.29 -0.35
CA GLY A 144 -2.55 3.47 -1.60
C GLY A 144 -3.35 4.26 -2.63
N CYS A 145 -4.61 3.88 -2.86
CA CYS A 145 -5.51 4.58 -3.77
C CYS A 145 -5.77 6.03 -3.35
N HIS A 146 -5.96 6.29 -2.06
CA HIS A 146 -6.16 7.65 -1.55
C HIS A 146 -4.93 8.54 -1.76
N GLU A 147 -3.72 8.03 -1.49
CA GLU A 147 -2.47 8.75 -1.73
C GLU A 147 -2.25 9.03 -3.22
N PHE A 148 -2.62 8.07 -4.09
CA PHE A 148 -2.61 8.26 -5.55
C PHE A 148 -3.53 9.41 -6.01
N VAL A 149 -4.78 9.41 -5.56
CA VAL A 149 -5.75 10.47 -5.91
C VAL A 149 -5.29 11.84 -5.40
N ARG A 150 -4.73 11.90 -4.17
CA ARG A 150 -4.13 13.13 -3.64
C ARG A 150 -2.99 13.65 -4.51
N ALA A 151 -2.14 12.77 -5.03
CA ALA A 151 -1.03 13.16 -5.88
C ALA A 151 -1.51 13.78 -7.21
N GLN A 152 -2.62 13.29 -7.77
CA GLN A 152 -3.19 13.85 -9.01
C GLN A 152 -3.94 15.19 -8.80
N GLY A 153 -4.63 15.36 -7.68
CA GLY A 153 -5.39 16.59 -7.38
C GLY A 153 -4.57 17.77 -6.85
N SER A 154 -3.25 17.66 -6.80
CA SER A 154 -2.33 18.72 -6.32
C SER A 154 -1.57 19.41 -7.46
N SER A 155 -2.00 19.22 -8.71
CA SER A 155 -1.42 19.83 -9.92
C SER A 155 -2.29 20.97 -10.44
#